data_AF-A0A833PAF5-F1
#
_entry.id   AF-A0A833PAF5-F1
#
_cell.length_a   1.000
_cell.length_b   1.000
_cell.length_c   1.000
_cell.angle_alpha   90.00
_cell.angle_beta   90.00
_cell.angle_gamma   90.00
#
_symmetry.space_group_name_H-M   'P 1'
#
loop_
_entity.id
_entity.type
_entity.pdbx_description
1 polymer ?
#
loop_
_entity_poly.entity_id
_entity_poly.type
_entity_poly.pdbx_seq_one_letter_code
_entity_poly.pdbx_strand_id
1 'polypeptide(L)'
;MPNSMSRRELIQKSLASFGALSIPVSLTACGSDNNDSTAPTTKVEFLHGVASGDPLKDREILWTRVTPQDTSLRIEVIWEIATDDKFLQIINTGKVQTAQAQDFTVKVDADKLKSGQTYYYRFKFGSVVSAVGRTKTLPETTSAVQFAVCSCSNYPAGYFYVYREMAKQDVDAIIHLGDYIYEYGKDGYATEDATRLGRTLPADNDKEIIKLDDYRKRYALYHKDIDLQAAHARHPFIVIWDDHELANDAWKDGAENHQANEGSFSERKLAALQAYFEWMPIRPVTATDHLNIYRQFDFGSLVQLTRLVTEKTGTIYSDMECIGSASLDGKNANSS
;
A
#
# COMPACT_ATOMS: atom_id res chain seq x y z
N MET A 1 -31.52 -25.00 8.97
CA MET A 1 -31.03 -24.60 7.63
C MET A 1 -29.59 -24.14 7.80
N PRO A 2 -28.60 -24.68 7.07
CA PRO A 2 -27.26 -24.12 7.16
C PRO A 2 -27.30 -22.71 6.54
N ASN A 3 -26.83 -21.70 7.27
CA ASN A 3 -26.73 -20.33 6.76
C ASN A 3 -25.82 -20.36 5.51
N SER A 4 -26.39 -20.17 4.33
CA SER A 4 -25.60 -20.02 3.11
C SER A 4 -24.88 -18.68 3.19
N MET A 5 -23.55 -18.71 3.25
CA MET A 5 -22.74 -17.49 3.20
C MET A 5 -22.95 -16.79 1.85
N SER A 6 -23.18 -15.49 1.89
CA SER A 6 -23.26 -14.68 0.66
C SER A 6 -21.88 -14.53 0.02
N ARG A 7 -21.82 -14.33 -1.31
CA ARG A 7 -20.55 -14.03 -2.03
C ARG A 7 -19.84 -12.80 -1.42
N ARG A 8 -20.62 -11.82 -0.95
CA ARG A 8 -20.15 -10.61 -0.26
C ARG A 8 -19.43 -10.95 1.05
N GLU A 9 -20.04 -11.79 1.89
CA GLU A 9 -19.42 -12.25 3.14
C GLU A 9 -18.19 -13.12 2.90
N LEU A 10 -18.17 -13.90 1.81
CA LEU A 10 -17.00 -14.69 1.43
C LEU A 10 -15.82 -13.78 1.07
N ILE A 11 -16.05 -12.76 0.23
CA ILE A 11 -15.01 -11.77 -0.11
C ILE A 11 -14.55 -11.04 1.16
N GLN A 12 -15.46 -10.56 2.02
CA GLN A 12 -15.08 -9.91 3.30
C GLN A 12 -14.20 -10.78 4.18
N LYS A 13 -14.63 -12.02 4.43
CA LYS A 13 -13.89 -12.94 5.29
C LYS A 13 -12.53 -13.30 4.68
N SER A 14 -12.46 -13.39 3.36
CA SER A 14 -11.21 -13.63 2.64
C SER A 14 -10.28 -12.41 2.72
N LEU A 15 -10.76 -11.20 2.44
CA LEU A 15 -9.99 -9.96 2.57
C LEU A 15 -9.51 -9.71 4.00
N ALA A 16 -10.32 -10.01 5.01
CA ALA A 16 -9.92 -9.93 6.41
C ALA A 16 -8.79 -10.91 6.75
N SER A 17 -8.71 -12.05 6.07
CA SER A 17 -7.63 -13.03 6.24
C SER A 17 -6.33 -12.62 5.55
N PHE A 18 -6.40 -11.89 4.42
CA PHE A 18 -5.23 -11.39 3.68
C PHE A 18 -4.71 -10.06 4.21
N GLY A 19 -5.58 -9.29 4.86
CA GLY A 19 -5.24 -8.04 5.47
C GLY A 19 -4.50 -8.19 6.80
N ALA A 20 -4.69 -9.28 7.55
CA ALA A 20 -4.33 -9.44 8.96
C ALA A 20 -3.20 -8.51 9.43
N LEU A 21 -3.56 -7.51 10.25
CA LEU A 21 -2.58 -6.68 10.94
C LEU A 21 -1.61 -7.61 11.65
N SER A 22 -0.33 -7.38 11.43
CA SER A 22 0.71 -8.07 12.15
C SER A 22 0.56 -7.69 13.62
N ILE A 23 -0.01 -8.58 14.44
CA ILE A 23 -0.25 -8.29 15.85
C ILE A 23 1.13 -8.07 16.50
N PRO A 24 1.44 -6.86 16.99
CA PRO A 24 2.70 -6.63 17.68
C PRO A 24 2.69 -7.46 18.96
N VAL A 25 3.57 -8.44 19.03
CA VAL A 25 3.77 -9.19 20.27
C VAL A 25 4.50 -8.25 21.25
N SER A 26 3.73 -7.56 22.10
CA SER A 26 4.27 -6.74 23.19
C SER A 26 4.80 -7.67 24.28
N LEU A 27 6.07 -8.08 24.18
CA LEU A 27 6.76 -8.73 25.29
C LEU A 27 7.33 -7.64 26.20
N THR A 28 6.69 -7.43 27.34
CA THR A 28 7.30 -6.72 28.47
C THR A 28 8.47 -7.56 28.97
N ALA A 29 9.70 -7.14 28.64
CA ALA A 29 10.91 -7.84 29.03
C ALA A 29 11.21 -7.61 30.52
N CYS A 30 11.00 -8.64 31.34
CA CYS A 30 11.60 -8.77 32.66
C CYS A 30 12.62 -9.92 32.63
N GLY A 31 13.90 -9.58 32.47
CA GLY A 31 15.01 -10.32 33.07
C GLY A 31 15.62 -11.50 32.31
N SER A 32 16.95 -11.48 32.32
CA SER A 32 17.94 -12.54 32.05
C SER A 32 18.51 -12.61 30.63
N ASP A 33 19.75 -12.13 30.55
CA ASP A 33 20.70 -12.31 29.46
C ASP A 33 20.77 -13.77 28.97
N ASN A 34 20.61 -13.93 27.65
CA ASN A 34 21.39 -14.90 26.88
C ASN A 34 21.50 -14.36 25.46
N ASN A 35 22.68 -13.79 25.18
CA ASN A 35 23.07 -13.20 23.92
C ASN A 35 23.41 -14.32 22.93
N ASP A 36 22.42 -15.11 22.49
CA ASP A 36 22.60 -16.04 21.38
C ASP A 36 22.31 -15.31 20.07
N SER A 37 23.22 -14.41 19.72
CA SER A 37 23.26 -13.72 18.42
C SER A 37 23.70 -14.70 17.34
N THR A 38 22.89 -15.72 17.08
CA THR A 38 23.01 -16.49 15.83
C THR A 38 22.60 -15.53 14.71
N ALA A 39 23.57 -15.19 13.85
CA ALA A 39 23.28 -14.43 12.65
C ALA A 39 22.14 -15.13 11.90
N PRO A 40 21.12 -14.39 11.41
CA PRO A 40 20.03 -15.02 10.70
C PRO A 40 20.58 -15.87 9.56
N THR A 41 20.13 -17.12 9.48
CA THR A 41 20.65 -18.13 8.55
C THR A 41 20.34 -17.82 7.08
N THR A 42 19.51 -16.80 6.81
CA THR A 42 19.11 -16.37 5.48
C THR A 42 19.46 -14.91 5.23
N LYS A 43 19.83 -14.59 3.98
CA LYS A 43 20.03 -13.22 3.52
C LYS A 43 18.70 -12.62 3.09
N VAL A 44 18.49 -11.35 3.41
CA VAL A 44 17.29 -10.60 3.01
C VAL A 44 17.67 -9.20 2.54
N GLU A 45 16.81 -8.62 1.70
CA GLU A 45 16.92 -7.25 1.21
C GLU A 45 15.56 -6.52 1.27
N PHE A 46 15.58 -5.18 1.28
CA PHE A 46 14.38 -4.34 1.20
C PHE A 46 14.27 -3.67 -0.18
N LEU A 47 14.11 -4.48 -1.24
CA LEU A 47 14.17 -4.00 -2.63
C LEU A 47 12.98 -3.13 -3.07
N HIS A 48 11.88 -3.14 -2.32
CA HIS A 48 10.60 -2.52 -2.69
C HIS A 48 10.30 -1.25 -1.87
N GLY A 49 11.33 -0.72 -1.19
CA GLY A 49 11.23 0.47 -0.36
C GLY A 49 10.39 0.27 0.91
N VAL A 50 9.94 1.41 1.44
CA VAL A 50 9.06 1.52 2.60
C VAL A 50 7.93 2.49 2.26
N ALA A 51 6.77 2.30 2.86
CA ALA A 51 5.63 3.20 2.68
C ALA A 51 4.88 3.39 3.99
N SER A 52 4.18 4.52 4.11
CA SER A 52 3.19 4.73 5.17
C SER A 52 1.87 5.20 4.58
N GLY A 53 0.79 5.03 5.33
CA GLY A 53 -0.54 5.36 4.82
C GLY A 53 -1.65 5.09 5.82
N ASP A 54 -2.88 5.33 5.35
CA ASP A 54 -4.09 5.35 6.18
C ASP A 54 -3.85 6.06 7.54
N PRO A 55 -3.41 7.34 7.51
CA PRO A 55 -3.02 8.07 8.70
C PRO A 55 -4.22 8.30 9.62
N LEU A 56 -3.98 8.25 10.93
CA LEU A 56 -4.94 8.62 11.96
C LEU A 56 -4.27 9.57 12.96
N LYS A 57 -5.03 10.09 13.92
CA LYS A 57 -4.52 11.05 14.91
C LYS A 57 -3.45 10.46 15.82
N ASP A 58 -3.55 9.17 16.12
CA ASP A 58 -2.71 8.48 17.10
C ASP A 58 -1.90 7.32 16.52
N ARG A 59 -1.99 7.08 15.21
CA ARG A 59 -1.41 5.90 14.57
C ARG A 59 -1.24 6.02 13.06
N GLU A 60 -0.36 5.20 12.51
CA GLU A 60 0.00 5.14 11.10
C GLU A 60 0.15 3.69 10.63
N ILE A 61 -0.23 3.39 9.38
CA ILE A 61 0.22 2.14 8.76
C ILE A 61 1.65 2.32 8.30
N LEU A 62 2.54 1.41 8.70
CA LEU A 62 3.89 1.28 8.18
C LEU A 62 3.96 0.01 7.34
N TRP A 63 4.55 0.11 6.14
CA TRP A 63 4.63 -0.96 5.16
C TRP A 63 6.04 -1.15 4.61
N THR A 64 6.41 -2.40 4.35
CA THR A 64 7.55 -2.77 3.48
C THR A 64 7.34 -4.20 2.94
N ARG A 65 8.22 -4.64 2.05
CA ARG A 65 8.35 -6.06 1.68
C ARG A 65 9.78 -6.54 1.85
N VAL A 66 9.94 -7.62 2.61
CA VAL A 66 11.23 -8.31 2.72
C VAL A 66 11.44 -9.18 1.48
N THR A 67 12.64 -9.16 0.93
CA THR A 67 13.04 -10.02 -0.20
C THR A 67 14.07 -11.03 0.29
N PRO A 68 13.64 -12.21 0.77
CA PRO A 68 14.57 -13.23 1.24
C PRO A 68 15.17 -14.05 0.10
N GLN A 69 16.39 -14.53 0.33
CA GLN A 69 17.01 -15.53 -0.53
C GLN A 69 16.32 -16.91 -0.40
N ASP A 70 15.89 -17.28 0.81
CA ASP A 70 15.13 -18.50 1.07
C ASP A 70 13.65 -18.16 1.35
N THR A 71 12.80 -18.50 0.39
CA THR A 71 11.35 -18.23 0.44
C THR A 71 10.55 -19.27 1.22
N SER A 72 11.19 -20.31 1.76
CA SER A 72 10.51 -21.31 2.60
C SER A 72 10.36 -20.87 4.06
N LEU A 73 11.07 -19.83 4.47
CA LEU A 73 11.16 -19.40 5.86
C LEU A 73 10.05 -18.42 6.26
N ARG A 74 9.74 -18.43 7.56
CA ARG A 74 9.06 -17.32 8.23
C ARG A 74 10.10 -16.33 8.73
N ILE A 75 9.83 -15.04 8.56
CA ILE A 75 10.77 -13.95 8.80
C ILE A 75 10.20 -13.04 9.87
N GLU A 76 10.93 -12.87 10.98
CA GLU A 76 10.63 -11.87 11.99
C GLU A 76 11.32 -10.55 11.66
N VAL A 77 10.54 -9.52 11.35
CA VAL A 77 11.02 -8.17 11.07
C VAL A 77 10.76 -7.29 12.29
N ILE A 78 11.78 -6.54 12.70
CA ILE A 78 11.64 -5.49 13.71
C ILE A 78 11.26 -4.20 12.99
N TRP A 79 10.31 -3.46 13.53
CA TRP A 79 9.98 -2.11 13.08
C TRP A 79 10.24 -1.11 14.21
N GLU A 80 10.69 0.08 13.86
CA GLU A 80 10.97 1.17 14.78
C GLU A 80 10.34 2.45 14.23
N ILE A 81 9.73 3.27 15.09
CA ILE A 81 9.28 4.62 14.78
C ILE A 81 9.85 5.60 15.82
N ALA A 82 10.36 6.73 15.34
CA ALA A 82 11.14 7.70 16.10
C ALA A 82 10.73 9.14 15.74
N THR A 83 11.09 10.08 16.62
CA THR A 83 10.87 11.53 16.39
C THR A 83 11.97 12.18 15.55
N ASP A 84 13.07 11.46 15.29
CA ASP A 84 14.21 11.91 14.50
C ASP A 84 14.67 10.85 13.49
N ASP A 85 15.28 11.29 12.39
CA ASP A 85 15.73 10.46 11.27
C ASP A 85 16.98 9.61 11.59
N LYS A 86 17.67 9.93 12.69
CA LYS A 86 18.82 9.17 13.21
C LYS A 86 18.41 8.09 14.21
N PHE A 87 17.12 8.01 14.55
CA PHE A 87 16.57 7.05 15.52
C PHE A 87 17.23 7.15 16.91
N LEU A 88 17.55 8.38 17.34
CA LEU A 88 18.05 8.66 18.68
C LEU A 88 16.93 8.58 19.73
N GLN A 89 15.68 8.87 19.33
CA GLN A 89 14.49 8.83 20.16
C GLN A 89 13.42 7.91 19.55
N ILE A 90 13.58 6.60 19.74
CA ILE A 90 12.56 5.61 19.38
C ILE A 90 11.39 5.73 20.35
N ILE A 91 10.18 5.94 19.81
CA ILE A 91 8.95 6.13 20.61
C ILE A 91 8.05 4.89 20.59
N ASN A 92 8.14 4.06 19.56
CA ASN A 92 7.44 2.78 19.47
C ASN A 92 8.25 1.80 18.61
N THR A 93 8.14 0.51 18.93
CA THR A 93 8.84 -0.56 18.22
C THR A 93 8.13 -1.88 18.47
N GLY A 94 8.29 -2.82 17.54
CA GLY A 94 7.77 -4.16 17.71
C GLY A 94 8.36 -5.13 16.70
N LYS A 95 7.83 -6.35 16.75
CA LYS A 95 8.18 -7.45 15.86
C LYS A 95 6.95 -7.90 15.09
N VAL A 96 7.15 -8.27 13.83
CA VAL A 96 6.13 -8.78 12.91
C VAL A 96 6.70 -9.97 12.16
N GLN A 97 5.89 -11.03 12.05
CA GLN A 97 6.22 -12.20 11.27
C GLN A 97 5.63 -12.07 9.86
N THR A 98 6.43 -12.37 8.85
CA THR A 98 5.98 -12.47 7.45
C THR A 98 6.48 -13.75 6.78
N ALA A 99 5.83 -14.16 5.70
CA ALA A 99 6.11 -15.41 4.99
C ALA A 99 5.61 -15.33 3.54
N GLN A 100 5.90 -16.38 2.76
CA GLN A 100 5.47 -16.49 1.36
C GLN A 100 3.94 -16.36 1.17
N ALA A 101 3.14 -16.77 2.16
CA ALA A 101 1.67 -16.74 2.06
C ALA A 101 1.11 -15.33 1.85
N GLN A 102 1.77 -14.29 2.38
CA GLN A 102 1.47 -12.86 2.22
C GLN A 102 2.55 -12.13 1.40
N ASP A 103 3.30 -12.87 0.59
CA ASP A 103 4.38 -12.36 -0.27
C ASP A 103 5.47 -11.57 0.48
N PHE A 104 5.76 -11.97 1.72
CA PHE A 104 6.76 -11.32 2.56
C PHE A 104 6.50 -9.82 2.81
N THR A 105 5.28 -9.35 2.55
CA THR A 105 4.84 -8.00 2.90
C THR A 105 4.70 -7.88 4.41
N VAL A 106 4.99 -6.70 4.93
CA VAL A 106 4.92 -6.35 6.35
C VAL A 106 4.02 -5.14 6.46
N LYS A 107 2.98 -5.24 7.29
CA LYS A 107 2.09 -4.14 7.64
C LYS A 107 1.94 -4.02 9.15
N VAL A 108 2.19 -2.83 9.66
CA VAL A 108 2.13 -2.52 11.09
C VAL A 108 1.19 -1.34 11.28
N ASP A 109 0.22 -1.48 12.19
CA ASP A 109 -0.55 -0.36 12.70
C ASP A 109 0.19 0.23 13.92
N ALA A 110 1.07 1.18 13.67
CA ALA A 110 1.95 1.76 14.68
C ALA A 110 1.18 2.81 15.49
N ASP A 111 0.83 2.47 16.73
CA ASP A 111 0.02 3.28 17.63
C ASP A 111 0.83 4.18 18.58
N LYS A 112 0.12 4.85 19.51
CA LYS A 112 0.69 5.71 20.56
C LYS A 112 1.47 6.91 20.03
N LEU A 113 1.07 7.40 18.86
CA LEU A 113 1.62 8.60 18.25
C LEU A 113 0.82 9.83 18.73
N LYS A 114 1.49 10.98 18.75
CA LYS A 114 0.82 12.28 18.91
C LYS A 114 0.26 12.76 17.56
N SER A 115 -0.84 13.49 17.61
CA SER A 115 -1.52 14.05 16.44
C SER A 115 -0.73 15.18 15.77
N GLY A 116 -0.90 15.31 14.45
CA GLY A 116 -0.28 16.36 13.64
C GLY A 116 1.25 16.37 13.61
N GLN A 117 1.89 15.26 13.98
CA GLN A 117 3.33 15.17 14.18
C GLN A 117 4.01 14.32 13.11
N THR A 118 5.17 14.79 12.64
CA THR A 118 6.05 14.02 11.76
C THR A 118 6.86 13.01 12.56
N TYR A 119 6.98 11.79 12.02
CA TYR A 119 7.79 10.71 12.55
C TYR A 119 8.65 10.09 11.45
N TYR A 120 9.69 9.37 11.87
CA TYR A 120 10.56 8.59 11.01
C TYR A 120 10.46 7.12 11.39
N TYR A 121 10.46 6.23 10.41
CA TYR A 121 10.31 4.80 10.64
C TYR A 121 11.26 3.96 9.77
N ARG A 122 11.59 2.76 10.24
CA ARG A 122 12.41 1.79 9.51
C ARG A 122 12.08 0.35 9.91
N PHE A 123 12.49 -0.57 9.06
CA PHE A 123 12.40 -2.01 9.28
C PHE A 123 13.79 -2.65 9.34
N LYS A 124 13.92 -3.71 10.12
CA LYS A 124 15.20 -4.37 10.39
C LYS A 124 15.05 -5.88 10.42
N PHE A 125 16.05 -6.57 9.88
CA PHE A 125 16.23 -8.01 10.01
C PHE A 125 17.72 -8.31 10.22
N GLY A 126 18.08 -8.75 11.43
CA GLY A 126 19.49 -8.85 11.83
C GLY A 126 20.21 -7.50 11.66
N SER A 127 21.29 -7.48 10.86
CA SER A 127 22.05 -6.27 10.52
C SER A 127 21.52 -5.51 9.30
N VAL A 128 20.53 -6.06 8.58
CA VAL A 128 19.95 -5.42 7.39
C VAL A 128 18.87 -4.42 7.83
N VAL A 129 18.97 -3.19 7.34
CA VAL A 129 18.06 -2.09 7.67
C VAL A 129 17.45 -1.57 6.37
N SER A 130 16.14 -1.31 6.36
CA SER A 130 15.45 -0.69 5.23
C SER A 130 15.90 0.76 5.02
N ALA A 131 15.44 1.38 3.93
CA ALA A 131 15.42 2.84 3.85
C ALA A 131 14.62 3.43 5.04
N VAL A 132 14.96 4.66 5.42
CA VAL A 132 14.20 5.42 6.42
C VAL A 132 13.02 6.09 5.73
N GLY A 133 11.82 5.79 6.22
CA GLY A 133 10.60 6.48 5.84
C GLY A 133 10.27 7.63 6.78
N ARG A 134 9.49 8.58 6.30
CA ARG A 134 8.86 9.67 7.06
C ARG A 134 7.34 9.54 6.91
N THR A 135 6.62 9.81 7.99
CA THR A 135 5.16 9.86 7.99
C THR A 135 4.66 11.05 8.82
N LYS A 136 3.36 11.36 8.75
CA LYS A 136 2.72 12.42 9.53
C LYS A 136 1.31 12.01 9.94
N THR A 137 1.05 12.01 11.25
CA THR A 137 -0.28 11.74 11.80
C THR A 137 -1.26 12.86 11.48
N LEU A 138 -2.55 12.51 11.44
CA LEU A 138 -3.60 13.51 11.23
C LEU A 138 -3.62 14.53 12.38
N PRO A 139 -3.80 15.83 12.09
CA PRO A 139 -3.88 16.85 13.13
C PRO A 139 -5.23 16.85 13.84
N GLU A 140 -5.24 17.19 15.14
CA GLU A 140 -6.47 17.51 15.86
C GLU A 140 -7.04 18.87 15.45
N THR A 141 -6.17 19.84 15.17
CA THR A 141 -6.52 21.16 14.65
C THR A 141 -5.48 21.57 13.62
N THR A 142 -5.91 22.25 12.57
CA THR A 142 -5.00 22.84 11.58
C THR A 142 -5.66 24.04 10.92
N SER A 143 -4.85 25.01 10.48
CA SER A 143 -5.28 26.16 9.68
C SER A 143 -5.02 25.97 8.18
N ALA A 144 -4.26 24.94 7.79
CA ALA A 144 -3.93 24.63 6.40
C ALA A 144 -3.72 23.13 6.22
N VAL A 145 -4.00 22.64 5.01
CA VAL A 145 -3.70 21.28 4.58
C VAL A 145 -3.20 21.33 3.15
N GLN A 146 -2.16 20.57 2.83
CA GLN A 146 -1.60 20.45 1.50
C GLN A 146 -1.59 18.99 1.06
N PHE A 147 -2.12 18.73 -0.14
CA PHE A 147 -2.10 17.41 -0.76
C PHE A 147 -1.35 17.47 -2.08
N ALA A 148 -0.70 16.37 -2.42
CA ALA A 148 -0.39 16.04 -3.81
C ALA A 148 -1.35 14.95 -4.27
N VAL A 149 -1.94 15.11 -5.46
CA VAL A 149 -2.98 14.21 -5.98
C VAL A 149 -2.51 13.62 -7.31
N CYS A 150 -2.67 12.31 -7.49
CA CYS A 150 -2.31 11.59 -8.72
C CYS A 150 -3.21 10.36 -8.96
N SER A 151 -3.12 9.83 -10.18
CA SER A 151 -3.70 8.56 -10.63
C SER A 151 -2.95 8.09 -11.89
N CYS A 152 -3.31 6.92 -12.40
CA CYS A 152 -2.93 6.45 -13.75
C CYS A 152 -1.42 6.32 -13.97
N SER A 153 -0.78 5.49 -13.16
CA SER A 153 0.68 5.33 -13.13
C SER A 153 1.17 4.21 -14.03
N ASN A 154 0.84 4.22 -15.31
CA ASN A 154 1.20 3.11 -16.20
C ASN A 154 2.73 2.98 -16.40
N TYR A 155 3.35 1.93 -15.84
CA TYR A 155 4.80 1.73 -15.82
C TYR A 155 5.47 1.72 -17.20
N PRO A 156 4.92 1.03 -18.23
CA PRO A 156 5.52 1.04 -19.56
C PRO A 156 5.36 2.37 -20.31
N ALA A 157 4.39 3.20 -19.92
CA ALA A 157 4.04 4.43 -20.63
C ALA A 157 4.98 5.61 -20.34
N GLY A 158 5.72 5.59 -19.23
CA GLY A 158 6.55 6.73 -18.87
C GLY A 158 7.37 6.56 -17.60
N TYR A 159 8.27 7.53 -17.37
CA TYR A 159 8.99 7.63 -16.12
C TYR A 159 8.11 8.22 -15.02
N PHE A 160 8.33 7.75 -13.81
CA PHE A 160 7.64 8.18 -12.60
C PHE A 160 8.16 9.51 -12.02
N TYR A 161 8.59 10.44 -12.89
CA TYR A 161 9.11 11.75 -12.48
C TYR A 161 8.12 12.58 -11.68
N VAL A 162 6.81 12.38 -11.87
CA VAL A 162 5.78 13.03 -11.04
C VAL A 162 5.96 12.66 -9.56
N TYR A 163 6.22 11.38 -9.25
CA TYR A 163 6.50 10.95 -7.87
C TYR A 163 7.78 11.57 -7.31
N ARG A 164 8.81 11.73 -8.14
CA ARG A 164 10.03 12.47 -7.76
C ARG A 164 9.73 13.91 -7.36
N GLU A 165 8.88 14.60 -8.12
CA GLU A 165 8.50 15.98 -7.82
C GLU A 165 7.59 16.06 -6.59
N MET A 166 6.69 15.10 -6.39
CA MET A 166 5.88 14.98 -5.18
C MET A 166 6.74 14.79 -3.93
N ALA A 167 7.77 13.95 -3.99
CA ALA A 167 8.69 13.70 -2.87
C ALA A 167 9.46 14.97 -2.41
N LYS A 168 9.59 15.99 -3.28
CA LYS A 168 10.24 17.26 -2.95
C LYS A 168 9.29 18.26 -2.29
N GLN A 169 7.98 18.05 -2.36
CA GLN A 169 7.00 18.96 -1.78
C GLN A 169 6.89 18.78 -0.26
N ASP A 170 6.28 19.75 0.40
CA ASP A 170 5.91 19.67 1.81
C ASP A 170 4.40 19.47 1.96
N VAL A 171 3.91 18.32 1.48
CA VAL A 171 2.50 17.93 1.59
C VAL A 171 2.24 17.09 2.84
N ASP A 172 1.03 17.20 3.38
CA ASP A 172 0.54 16.43 4.52
C ASP A 172 0.31 14.96 4.15
N ALA A 173 -0.21 14.71 2.94
CA ALA A 173 -0.40 13.37 2.38
C ALA A 173 -0.38 13.40 0.85
N ILE A 174 -0.07 12.24 0.25
CA ILE A 174 -0.30 11.98 -1.17
C ILE A 174 -1.64 11.24 -1.31
N ILE A 175 -2.51 11.71 -2.20
CA ILE A 175 -3.77 11.06 -2.55
C ILE A 175 -3.59 10.37 -3.89
N HIS A 176 -3.76 9.04 -3.92
CA HIS A 176 -3.75 8.26 -5.15
C HIS A 176 -5.17 7.78 -5.49
N LEU A 177 -5.70 8.22 -6.62
CA LEU A 177 -7.10 8.04 -7.04
C LEU A 177 -7.31 6.82 -7.93
N GLY A 178 -6.56 5.75 -7.72
CA GLY A 178 -6.64 4.53 -8.55
C GLY A 178 -5.67 4.48 -9.73
N ASP A 179 -5.69 3.36 -10.44
CA ASP A 179 -4.74 2.99 -11.49
C ASP A 179 -3.28 3.06 -11.03
N TYR A 180 -3.03 2.58 -9.81
CA TYR A 180 -1.69 2.43 -9.25
C TYR A 180 -0.88 1.41 -10.04
N ILE A 181 -1.53 0.34 -10.51
CA ILE A 181 -0.98 -0.61 -11.49
C ILE A 181 -1.89 -0.71 -12.70
N TYR A 182 -1.36 -1.27 -13.79
CA TYR A 182 -2.13 -1.72 -14.95
C TYR A 182 -1.94 -3.22 -15.11
N GLU A 183 -2.97 -3.91 -15.59
CA GLU A 183 -3.08 -5.36 -15.67
C GLU A 183 -2.62 -5.95 -17.02
N TYR A 184 -2.49 -5.10 -18.03
CA TYR A 184 -2.14 -5.51 -19.40
C TYR A 184 -0.79 -6.23 -19.53
N GLY A 185 -0.66 -6.99 -20.62
CA GLY A 185 0.62 -7.52 -21.10
C GLY A 185 1.43 -6.50 -21.90
N LYS A 186 2.61 -6.92 -22.37
CA LYS A 186 3.60 -6.06 -23.04
C LYS A 186 3.16 -5.50 -24.41
N ASP A 187 2.15 -6.12 -25.01
CA ASP A 187 1.55 -5.70 -26.27
C ASP A 187 0.19 -5.00 -26.04
N GLY A 188 -0.11 -4.65 -24.79
CA GLY A 188 -1.33 -3.99 -24.38
C GLY A 188 -1.20 -2.47 -24.30
N TYR A 189 -2.01 -1.86 -23.44
CA TYR A 189 -2.21 -0.42 -23.38
C TYR A 189 -0.94 0.40 -23.08
N ALA A 190 -0.67 1.39 -23.95
CA ALA A 190 0.40 2.39 -23.82
C ALA A 190 1.80 1.78 -23.59
N THR A 191 2.14 0.77 -24.39
CA THR A 191 3.41 0.03 -24.33
C THR A 191 4.37 0.32 -25.49
N GLU A 192 3.95 1.15 -26.46
CA GLU A 192 4.64 1.36 -27.74
C GLU A 192 6.07 1.88 -27.55
N ASP A 193 6.29 2.69 -26.52
CA ASP A 193 7.58 3.28 -26.18
C ASP A 193 8.36 2.53 -25.08
N ALA A 194 7.81 1.46 -24.52
CA ALA A 194 8.37 0.80 -23.34
C ALA A 194 9.82 0.32 -23.54
N THR A 195 10.15 -0.20 -24.73
CA THR A 195 11.52 -0.63 -25.07
C THR A 195 12.48 0.56 -25.11
N ARG A 196 12.07 1.66 -25.76
CA ARG A 196 12.86 2.89 -25.87
C ARG A 196 13.14 3.51 -24.50
N LEU A 197 12.18 3.39 -23.58
CA LEU A 197 12.26 3.92 -22.23
C LEU A 197 12.94 2.96 -21.23
N GLY A 198 13.28 1.74 -21.65
CA GLY A 198 13.78 0.70 -20.73
C GLY A 198 12.76 0.27 -19.67
N ARG A 199 11.46 0.40 -19.98
CA ARG A 199 10.33 0.14 -19.09
C ARG A 199 9.46 -1.03 -19.56
N THR A 200 10.08 -2.01 -20.20
CA THR A 200 9.39 -3.25 -20.60
C THR A 200 8.99 -4.08 -19.38
N LEU A 201 7.91 -4.85 -19.53
CA LEU A 201 7.49 -5.82 -18.52
C LEU A 201 8.46 -7.02 -18.47
N PRO A 202 8.77 -7.59 -17.28
CA PRO A 202 9.61 -8.78 -17.15
C PRO A 202 9.01 -10.00 -17.83
N ALA A 203 9.84 -10.88 -18.40
CA ALA A 203 9.37 -12.05 -19.17
C ALA A 203 8.44 -13.02 -18.40
N ASP A 204 8.52 -13.06 -17.07
CA ASP A 204 7.65 -13.86 -16.20
C ASP A 204 6.41 -13.11 -15.70
N ASN A 205 6.18 -11.88 -16.19
CA ASN A 205 5.03 -11.02 -15.91
C ASN A 205 4.67 -10.11 -17.11
N ASP A 206 5.03 -10.51 -18.34
CA ASP A 206 4.86 -9.73 -19.59
C ASP A 206 3.52 -9.99 -20.29
N LYS A 207 2.68 -10.83 -19.70
CA LYS A 207 1.31 -11.11 -20.14
C LYS A 207 0.32 -10.36 -19.26
N GLU A 208 -0.94 -10.40 -19.66
CA GLU A 208 -2.04 -9.98 -18.81
C GLU A 208 -2.02 -10.72 -17.46
N ILE A 209 -2.19 -9.98 -16.38
CA ILE A 209 -2.15 -10.54 -15.01
C ILE A 209 -3.55 -11.01 -14.60
N ILE A 210 -3.64 -12.27 -14.16
CA ILE A 210 -4.92 -12.91 -13.81
C ILE A 210 -4.85 -13.56 -12.43
N LYS A 211 -3.73 -14.21 -12.12
CA LYS A 211 -3.53 -14.94 -10.86
C LYS A 211 -2.85 -14.07 -9.83
N LEU A 212 -2.99 -14.46 -8.56
CA LEU A 212 -2.39 -13.74 -7.43
C LEU A 212 -0.88 -13.48 -7.60
N ASP A 213 -0.13 -14.48 -8.06
CA ASP A 213 1.31 -14.33 -8.31
C ASP A 213 1.60 -13.29 -9.40
N ASP A 214 0.74 -13.18 -10.43
CA ASP A 214 0.89 -12.20 -11.50
C ASP A 214 0.68 -10.78 -10.96
N TYR A 215 -0.34 -10.56 -10.12
CA TYR A 215 -0.58 -9.26 -9.47
C TYR A 215 0.55 -8.89 -8.52
N ARG A 216 1.01 -9.81 -7.68
CA ARG A 216 2.14 -9.58 -6.77
C ARG A 216 3.40 -9.17 -7.52
N LYS A 217 3.72 -9.84 -8.62
CA LYS A 217 4.84 -9.47 -9.50
C LYS A 217 4.65 -8.08 -10.12
N ARG A 218 3.43 -7.72 -10.51
CA ARG A 218 3.14 -6.38 -11.06
C ARG A 218 3.34 -5.28 -10.01
N TYR A 219 2.82 -5.45 -8.79
CA TYR A 219 3.11 -4.52 -7.69
C TYR A 219 4.61 -4.46 -7.37
N ALA A 220 5.30 -5.61 -7.34
CA ALA A 220 6.74 -5.66 -7.13
C ALA A 220 7.52 -4.87 -8.18
N LEU A 221 7.13 -4.95 -9.45
CA LEU A 221 7.72 -4.17 -10.54
C LEU A 221 7.56 -2.67 -10.30
N TYR A 222 6.35 -2.23 -9.96
CA TYR A 222 6.05 -0.81 -9.74
C TYR A 222 6.79 -0.26 -8.53
N HIS A 223 6.77 -1.00 -7.41
CA HIS A 223 7.48 -0.63 -6.18
C HIS A 223 9.01 -0.68 -6.29
N LYS A 224 9.60 -1.19 -7.39
CA LYS A 224 11.05 -1.07 -7.65
C LYS A 224 11.43 0.28 -8.25
N ASP A 225 10.48 1.06 -8.73
CA ASP A 225 10.78 2.39 -9.26
C ASP A 225 11.27 3.32 -8.15
N ILE A 226 12.45 3.92 -8.37
CA ILE A 226 13.13 4.73 -7.35
C ILE A 226 12.38 6.03 -7.02
N ASP A 227 11.65 6.61 -7.98
CA ASP A 227 10.93 7.86 -7.78
C ASP A 227 9.63 7.58 -7.01
N LEU A 228 8.99 6.43 -7.26
CA LEU A 228 7.87 5.94 -6.46
C LEU A 228 8.29 5.60 -5.02
N GLN A 229 9.42 4.90 -4.85
CA GLN A 229 9.98 4.64 -3.52
C GLN A 229 10.31 5.95 -2.78
N ALA A 230 10.82 6.97 -3.47
CA ALA A 230 11.11 8.26 -2.86
C ALA A 230 9.84 8.96 -2.36
N ALA A 231 8.74 8.92 -3.12
CA ALA A 231 7.46 9.47 -2.69
C ALA A 231 6.89 8.73 -1.47
N HIS A 232 6.86 7.39 -1.52
CA HIS A 232 6.38 6.52 -0.42
C HIS A 232 7.20 6.65 0.86
N ALA A 233 8.53 6.74 0.73
CA ALA A 233 9.41 6.95 1.88
C ALA A 233 9.25 8.36 2.45
N ARG A 234 8.70 9.32 1.69
CA ARG A 234 8.57 10.70 2.13
C ARG A 234 7.22 10.93 2.80
N HIS A 235 6.09 10.67 2.14
CA HIS A 235 4.77 11.10 2.63
C HIS A 235 3.84 9.91 2.92
N PRO A 236 2.87 10.05 3.85
CA PRO A 236 1.81 9.07 3.97
C PRO A 236 0.92 9.10 2.72
N PHE A 237 0.52 7.92 2.26
CA PHE A 237 -0.36 7.72 1.13
C PHE A 237 -1.79 7.42 1.60
N ILE A 238 -2.75 8.18 1.06
CA ILE A 238 -4.17 7.89 1.12
C ILE A 238 -4.57 7.39 -0.26
N VAL A 239 -4.87 6.10 -0.36
CA VAL A 239 -5.06 5.44 -1.66
C VAL A 239 -6.45 4.87 -1.80
N ILE A 240 -6.92 4.84 -3.04
CA ILE A 240 -8.08 4.07 -3.46
C ILE A 240 -7.71 3.34 -4.76
N TRP A 241 -8.34 2.19 -5.01
CA TRP A 241 -8.19 1.47 -6.29
C TRP A 241 -9.23 2.00 -7.26
N ASP A 242 -8.96 1.93 -8.56
CA ASP A 242 -9.98 1.99 -9.60
C ASP A 242 -10.08 0.59 -10.28
N ASP A 243 -10.38 0.55 -11.57
CA ASP A 243 -10.59 -0.67 -12.32
C ASP A 243 -9.29 -1.40 -12.65
N HIS A 244 -8.21 -0.70 -13.00
CA HIS A 244 -6.94 -1.34 -13.43
C HIS A 244 -6.18 -2.09 -12.33
N GLU A 245 -6.48 -1.87 -11.05
CA GLU A 245 -6.05 -2.77 -9.99
C GLU A 245 -6.67 -4.17 -10.10
N LEU A 246 -7.78 -4.30 -10.83
CA LEU A 246 -8.47 -5.55 -11.15
C LEU A 246 -8.33 -5.83 -12.66
N ALA A 247 -9.09 -5.14 -13.50
CA ALA A 247 -9.09 -5.21 -14.96
C ALA A 247 -9.89 -4.04 -15.53
N ASN A 248 -9.51 -3.56 -16.72
CA ASN A 248 -10.17 -2.45 -17.42
C ASN A 248 -11.70 -2.60 -17.44
N ASP A 249 -12.42 -1.52 -17.12
CA ASP A 249 -13.87 -1.42 -17.03
C ASP A 249 -14.48 -2.53 -16.15
N ALA A 250 -13.82 -2.83 -15.02
CA ALA A 250 -14.31 -3.80 -14.05
C ALA A 250 -15.65 -3.39 -13.45
N TRP A 251 -16.57 -4.34 -13.48
CA TRP A 251 -17.89 -4.25 -12.89
C TRP A 251 -18.11 -5.47 -11.99
N LYS A 252 -19.32 -5.65 -11.48
CA LYS A 252 -19.63 -6.56 -10.36
C LYS A 252 -19.24 -8.00 -10.65
N ASP A 253 -19.55 -8.48 -11.86
CA ASP A 253 -19.40 -9.88 -12.24
C ASP A 253 -18.49 -10.07 -13.49
N GLY A 254 -17.81 -9.02 -13.96
CA GLY A 254 -16.92 -9.08 -15.13
C GLY A 254 -16.07 -7.82 -15.31
N ALA A 255 -15.35 -7.76 -16.42
CA ALA A 255 -14.57 -6.60 -16.87
C ALA A 255 -14.52 -6.61 -18.42
N GLU A 256 -14.17 -5.50 -19.05
CA GLU A 256 -13.89 -5.48 -20.49
C GLU A 256 -12.64 -6.33 -20.80
N ASN A 257 -11.58 -6.11 -20.02
CA ASN A 257 -10.35 -6.85 -20.14
C ASN A 257 -10.39 -8.13 -19.28
N HIS A 258 -11.38 -8.99 -19.54
CA HIS A 258 -11.43 -10.34 -18.99
C HIS A 258 -12.24 -11.30 -19.86
N GLN A 259 -11.58 -12.33 -20.39
CA GLN A 259 -12.13 -13.20 -21.42
C GLN A 259 -12.55 -14.57 -20.90
N ALA A 260 -13.50 -15.23 -21.58
CA ALA A 260 -14.08 -16.49 -21.13
C ALA A 260 -13.06 -17.64 -20.96
N ASN A 261 -11.91 -17.56 -21.62
CA ASN A 261 -10.82 -18.52 -21.52
C ASN A 261 -9.81 -18.23 -20.39
N GLU A 262 -10.02 -17.18 -19.60
CA GLU A 262 -9.12 -16.74 -18.52
C GLU A 262 -9.52 -17.24 -17.13
N GLY A 263 -10.62 -18.02 -17.06
CA GLY A 263 -11.15 -18.56 -15.81
C GLY A 263 -12.26 -17.70 -15.24
N SER A 264 -12.47 -17.75 -13.92
CA SER A 264 -13.51 -16.97 -13.27
C SER A 264 -13.04 -15.56 -12.95
N PHE A 265 -13.82 -14.55 -13.36
CA PHE A 265 -13.59 -13.17 -12.93
C PHE A 265 -13.58 -13.01 -11.41
N SER A 266 -14.39 -13.80 -10.69
CA SER A 266 -14.43 -13.75 -9.23
C SER A 266 -13.13 -14.22 -8.59
N GLU A 267 -12.41 -15.16 -9.22
CA GLU A 267 -11.09 -15.61 -8.77
C GLU A 267 -10.03 -14.54 -9.07
N ARG A 268 -10.07 -13.92 -10.26
CA ARG A 268 -9.21 -12.79 -10.62
C ARG A 268 -9.41 -11.60 -9.67
N LYS A 269 -10.65 -11.21 -9.41
CA LYS A 269 -11.00 -10.14 -8.45
C LYS A 269 -10.47 -10.44 -7.05
N LEU A 270 -10.55 -11.69 -6.58
CA LEU A 270 -10.00 -12.06 -5.27
C LEU A 270 -8.48 -11.96 -5.24
N ALA A 271 -7.80 -12.44 -6.31
CA ALA A 271 -6.36 -12.34 -6.46
C ALA A 271 -5.88 -10.87 -6.49
N ALA A 272 -6.53 -10.04 -7.29
CA ALA A 272 -6.29 -8.61 -7.41
C ALA A 272 -6.40 -7.90 -6.06
N LEU A 273 -7.54 -8.06 -5.39
CA LEU A 273 -7.78 -7.41 -4.10
C LEU A 273 -6.81 -7.91 -3.02
N GLN A 274 -6.52 -9.21 -2.99
CA GLN A 274 -5.51 -9.75 -2.06
C GLN A 274 -4.16 -9.06 -2.28
N ALA A 275 -3.66 -8.99 -3.51
CA ALA A 275 -2.42 -8.30 -3.81
C ALA A 275 -2.47 -6.81 -3.45
N TYR A 276 -3.57 -6.11 -3.76
CA TYR A 276 -3.75 -4.70 -3.40
C TYR A 276 -3.65 -4.50 -1.87
N PHE A 277 -4.35 -5.32 -1.07
CA PHE A 277 -4.25 -5.20 0.39
C PHE A 277 -2.87 -5.58 0.92
N GLU A 278 -2.16 -6.52 0.29
CA GLU A 278 -0.80 -6.89 0.69
C GLU A 278 0.20 -5.77 0.40
N TRP A 279 0.09 -5.10 -0.76
CA TRP A 279 1.10 -4.19 -1.28
C TRP A 279 0.85 -2.70 -1.00
N MET A 280 -0.39 -2.31 -0.67
CA MET A 280 -0.71 -0.92 -0.34
C MET A 280 -0.61 -0.65 1.17
N PRO A 281 -0.18 0.55 1.60
CA PRO A 281 -0.06 0.92 3.02
C PRO A 281 -1.42 1.27 3.64
N ILE A 282 -2.38 0.35 3.53
CA ILE A 282 -3.75 0.54 4.00
C ILE A 282 -4.07 -0.40 5.16
N ARG A 283 -4.93 0.10 6.04
CA ARG A 283 -5.38 -0.67 7.20
C ARG A 283 -6.24 -1.85 6.73
N PRO A 284 -6.05 -3.05 7.28
CA PRO A 284 -6.83 -4.22 6.91
C PRO A 284 -8.33 -4.03 7.15
N VAL A 285 -9.14 -4.68 6.32
CA VAL A 285 -10.59 -4.79 6.55
C VAL A 285 -10.81 -5.84 7.64
N THR A 286 -11.54 -5.49 8.70
CA THR A 286 -11.90 -6.42 9.77
C THR A 286 -13.17 -7.20 9.41
N ALA A 287 -13.41 -8.35 10.04
CA ALA A 287 -14.63 -9.13 9.80
C ALA A 287 -15.93 -8.37 10.14
N THR A 288 -15.83 -7.29 10.93
CA THR A 288 -16.94 -6.39 11.27
C THR A 288 -17.13 -5.25 10.26
N ASP A 289 -16.16 -5.00 9.38
CA ASP A 289 -16.26 -3.95 8.36
C ASP A 289 -17.18 -4.41 7.24
N HIS A 290 -18.29 -3.69 7.09
CA HIS A 290 -19.20 -3.90 5.97
C HIS A 290 -18.45 -3.45 4.70
N LEU A 291 -18.54 -4.19 3.59
CA LEU A 291 -17.84 -3.92 2.31
C LEU A 291 -18.07 -2.52 1.69
N ASN A 292 -18.87 -1.69 2.35
CA ASN A 292 -18.84 -0.25 2.14
C ASN A 292 -17.55 0.24 2.80
N ILE A 293 -16.44 0.19 2.06
CA ILE A 293 -15.14 0.68 2.55
C ILE A 293 -15.25 2.21 2.50
N TYR A 294 -15.92 2.77 3.51
CA TYR A 294 -15.83 4.19 3.81
C TYR A 294 -14.66 4.35 4.78
N ARG A 295 -13.71 5.20 4.43
CA ARG A 295 -12.71 5.67 5.38
C ARG A 295 -12.68 7.18 5.37
N GLN A 296 -12.66 7.74 6.57
CA GLN A 296 -12.68 9.17 6.79
C GLN A 296 -11.33 9.59 7.37
N PHE A 297 -10.74 10.62 6.78
CA PHE A 297 -9.52 11.26 7.24
C PHE A 297 -9.84 12.71 7.57
N ASP A 298 -9.88 13.01 8.86
CA ASP A 298 -10.18 14.35 9.37
C ASP A 298 -8.87 15.12 9.63
N PHE A 299 -8.63 16.15 8.83
CA PHE A 299 -7.56 17.11 9.04
C PHE A 299 -8.08 18.26 9.92
N GLY A 300 -8.08 18.01 11.22
CA GLY A 300 -8.77 18.83 12.20
C GLY A 300 -10.26 18.99 11.85
N SER A 301 -10.77 20.22 11.91
CA SER A 301 -12.11 20.56 11.43
C SER A 301 -12.10 21.25 10.06
N LEU A 302 -10.94 21.32 9.39
CA LEU A 302 -10.78 22.10 8.16
C LEU A 302 -11.18 21.30 6.92
N VAL A 303 -10.70 20.05 6.83
CA VAL A 303 -10.96 19.13 5.73
C VAL A 303 -11.36 17.77 6.30
N GLN A 304 -12.48 17.27 5.82
CA GLN A 304 -12.87 15.87 5.92
C GLN A 304 -12.72 15.23 4.55
N LEU A 305 -11.85 14.22 4.47
CA LEU A 305 -11.64 13.44 3.26
C LEU A 305 -12.27 12.06 3.43
N THR A 306 -13.19 11.70 2.56
CA THR A 306 -13.90 10.42 2.60
C THR A 306 -13.55 9.59 1.38
N ARG A 307 -12.85 8.48 1.63
CA ARG A 307 -12.65 7.40 0.66
C ARG A 307 -13.93 6.58 0.59
N LEU A 308 -14.52 6.47 -0.60
CA LEU A 308 -15.71 5.69 -0.87
C LEU A 308 -15.40 4.60 -1.88
N VAL A 309 -15.55 3.34 -1.48
CA VAL A 309 -15.68 2.24 -2.45
C VAL A 309 -17.12 1.76 -2.42
N THR A 310 -17.81 1.88 -3.55
CA THR A 310 -19.19 1.40 -3.68
C THR A 310 -19.33 0.49 -4.89
N GLU A 311 -19.94 -0.68 -4.67
CA GLU A 311 -20.49 -1.50 -5.75
C GLU A 311 -21.94 -1.07 -6.02
N LYS A 312 -22.15 0.21 -6.36
CA LYS A 312 -23.50 0.71 -6.69
C LYS A 312 -23.76 0.45 -8.16
N THR A 313 -24.96 -0.04 -8.48
CA THR A 313 -25.44 -0.31 -9.87
C THR A 313 -24.64 -1.29 -10.71
N GLY A 314 -23.81 -2.12 -10.09
CA GLY A 314 -23.07 -3.16 -10.81
C GLY A 314 -21.72 -2.71 -11.33
N THR A 315 -21.34 -1.43 -11.25
CA THR A 315 -19.98 -0.95 -11.55
C THR A 315 -19.20 -0.80 -10.23
N ILE A 316 -17.89 -1.04 -10.25
CA ILE A 316 -17.03 -0.73 -9.11
C ILE A 316 -16.74 0.76 -9.20
N TYR A 317 -17.32 1.56 -8.31
CA TYR A 317 -17.02 2.98 -8.21
C TYR A 317 -16.12 3.23 -7.01
N SER A 318 -15.02 3.94 -7.28
CA SER A 318 -14.12 4.45 -6.30
C SER A 318 -14.18 5.98 -6.36
N ASP A 319 -14.40 6.63 -5.22
CA ASP A 319 -14.46 8.09 -5.14
C ASP A 319 -13.75 8.60 -3.89
N MET A 320 -13.27 9.84 -3.95
CA MET A 320 -12.67 10.56 -2.84
C MET A 320 -13.38 11.90 -2.69
N GLU A 321 -14.29 11.98 -1.73
CA GLU A 321 -15.04 13.20 -1.44
C GLU A 321 -14.28 14.07 -0.43
N CYS A 322 -14.07 15.35 -0.76
CA CYS A 322 -13.45 16.33 0.14
C CYS A 322 -14.48 17.38 0.56
N ILE A 323 -14.78 17.46 1.86
CA ILE A 323 -15.68 18.47 2.45
C ILE A 323 -14.83 19.40 3.32
N GLY A 324 -14.83 20.70 3.02
CA GLY A 324 -14.08 21.69 3.78
C GLY A 324 -14.45 23.13 3.44
N SER A 325 -14.06 24.07 4.29
CA SER A 325 -14.30 25.51 4.13
C SER A 325 -13.14 26.26 3.45
N ALA A 326 -12.29 25.54 2.70
CA ALA A 326 -11.01 26.06 2.19
C ALA A 326 -11.07 26.62 0.76
N SER A 327 -10.23 27.62 0.47
CA SER A 327 -9.90 28.07 -0.89
C SER A 327 -8.89 27.10 -1.50
N LEU A 328 -9.20 26.53 -2.67
CA LEU A 328 -8.32 25.61 -3.39
C LEU A 328 -7.39 26.37 -4.34
N ASP A 329 -6.10 26.42 -4.01
CA ASP A 329 -5.06 26.94 -4.92
C ASP A 329 -4.28 25.77 -5.53
N GLY A 330 -4.72 25.31 -6.72
CA GLY A 330 -4.07 24.22 -7.44
C GLY A 330 -2.90 24.70 -8.31
N LYS A 331 -1.76 24.03 -8.22
CA LYS A 331 -0.66 24.15 -9.21
C LYS A 331 -0.55 22.85 -9.99
N ASN A 332 -0.88 22.87 -11.27
CA ASN A 332 -0.69 21.72 -12.15
C ASN A 332 0.79 21.58 -12.51
N ALA A 333 1.39 20.46 -12.15
CA ALA A 333 2.67 20.03 -12.69
C ALA A 333 2.42 19.33 -14.03
N ASN A 334 2.31 20.09 -15.13
CA ASN A 334 2.34 19.48 -16.45
C ASN A 334 3.77 18.98 -16.73
N SER A 335 3.96 17.66 -16.81
CA SER A 335 5.18 17.07 -17.35
C SER A 335 5.17 17.20 -18.87
N SER A 336 6.10 18.00 -19.40
CA SER A 336 6.42 18.09 -20.83
C SER A 336 7.34 16.97 -21.28
#